data_AF-A0A662TD78-F1
#
_entry.id   AF-A0A662TD78-F1
#
_cell.length_a   1.000
_cell.length_b   1.000
_cell.length_c   1.000
_cell.angle_alpha   90.00
_cell.angle_beta   90.00
_cell.angle_gamma   90.00
#
_symmetry.space_group_name_H-M   'P 1'
#
loop_
_entity.id
_entity.type
_entity.pdbx_description
1 polymer ?
#
loop_
_entity_poly.entity_id
_entity_poly.type
_entity_poly.pdbx_seq_one_letter_code
_entity_poly.pdbx_strand_id
1 'polypeptide(L)'
;MRKLKALPNLYLAILFALASAQAPIEVAPTFIALMTLCVLPLLKRLDARMRIVIYTSIMLIGSLTLGYVAGPVSPLMLLPAVVCLDEALREHAPQSLSWRIGATSTLKALLSTFTIMLLVAAPLSSPSLAVASALMLVYLIMMYVRSLRLLRSTAIEADKPVVRVVAGEEASTFSRLRLVGSCQVHVRLRPSQPWMEVSPTRATLRPGEHLDLAISLKPPLAAPIGPKVDVLVTCSIALAFLAVGVVPLE
;
A
#
# COMPACT_ATOMS: atom_id res chain seq x y z
N MET A 1 18.05 3.46 11.97
CA MET A 1 16.63 3.68 11.63
C MET A 1 15.64 2.65 12.19
N ARG A 2 16.03 1.45 12.68
CA ARG A 2 15.10 0.50 13.34
C ARG A 2 14.47 1.02 14.65
N LYS A 3 15.20 1.86 15.41
CA LYS A 3 14.76 2.34 16.73
C LYS A 3 13.54 3.27 16.67
N LEU A 4 13.38 4.09 15.62
CA LEU A 4 12.20 4.95 15.46
C LEU A 4 10.93 4.18 15.08
N LYS A 5 11.06 3.11 14.28
CA LYS A 5 9.90 2.26 13.89
C LYS A 5 9.30 1.48 15.06
N ALA A 6 10.07 1.27 16.13
CA ALA A 6 9.63 0.52 17.31
C ALA A 6 8.83 1.36 18.31
N LEU A 7 9.02 2.69 18.32
CA LEU A 7 8.39 3.62 19.26
C LEU A 7 6.86 3.52 19.29
N PRO A 8 6.13 3.54 18.16
CA PRO A 8 4.67 3.50 18.20
C PRO A 8 4.15 2.14 18.70
N ASN A 9 4.81 1.03 18.35
CA ASN A 9 4.43 -0.30 18.87
C ASN A 9 4.71 -0.44 20.36
N LEU A 10 5.81 0.14 20.85
CA LEU A 10 6.15 0.14 22.26
C LEU A 10 5.17 1.00 23.08
N TYR A 11 4.78 2.17 22.55
CA TYR A 11 3.74 3.00 23.14
C TYR A 11 2.42 2.24 23.27
N LEU A 12 1.97 1.57 22.20
CA LEU A 12 0.73 0.78 22.23
C LEU A 12 0.81 -0.38 23.22
N ALA A 13 1.95 -1.08 23.29
CA ALA A 13 2.16 -2.15 24.27
C ALA A 13 2.07 -1.64 25.71
N ILE A 14 2.69 -0.49 26.02
CA ILE A 14 2.61 0.15 27.34
C ILE A 14 1.17 0.61 27.64
N LEU A 15 0.50 1.22 26.68
CA LEU A 15 -0.89 1.65 26.81
C LEU A 15 -1.81 0.47 27.17
N PHE A 16 -1.69 -0.66 26.45
CA PHE A 16 -2.50 -1.85 26.74
C PHE A 16 -2.11 -2.52 28.05
N ALA A 17 -0.84 -2.48 28.46
CA ALA A 17 -0.40 -2.96 29.76
C ALA A 17 -1.03 -2.13 30.91
N LEU A 18 -0.99 -0.80 30.80
CA LEU A 18 -1.62 0.10 31.76
C LEU A 18 -3.15 -0.08 31.81
N ALA A 19 -3.78 -0.19 30.63
CA ALA A 19 -5.22 -0.44 30.54
C ALA A 19 -5.60 -1.80 31.16
N SER A 20 -4.77 -2.84 31.01
CA SER A 20 -5.03 -4.15 31.62
C SER A 20 -5.04 -4.12 33.15
N ALA A 21 -4.25 -3.23 33.76
CA ALA A 21 -4.19 -3.09 35.22
C ALA A 21 -5.42 -2.36 35.79
N GLN A 22 -6.09 -1.55 34.97
CA GLN A 22 -7.25 -0.75 35.36
C GLN A 22 -8.58 -1.38 34.92
N ALA A 23 -8.54 -2.36 34.03
CA ALA A 23 -9.72 -2.96 33.44
C ALA A 23 -10.39 -3.98 34.37
N PRO A 24 -11.72 -4.16 34.26
CA PRO A 24 -12.41 -5.27 34.92
C PRO A 24 -11.87 -6.62 34.42
N ILE A 25 -11.95 -7.64 35.28
CA ILE A 25 -11.38 -8.99 35.07
C ILE A 25 -11.87 -9.61 33.75
N GLU A 26 -13.11 -9.32 33.34
CA GLU A 26 -13.73 -9.82 32.11
C GLU A 26 -13.03 -9.33 30.83
N VAL A 27 -12.49 -8.10 30.85
CA VAL A 27 -11.89 -7.45 29.67
C VAL A 27 -10.36 -7.52 29.70
N ALA A 28 -9.76 -7.76 30.88
CA ALA A 28 -8.32 -7.97 31.06
C ALA A 28 -7.65 -8.93 30.04
N PRO A 29 -8.21 -10.13 29.70
CA PRO A 29 -7.57 -11.02 28.73
C PRO A 29 -7.48 -10.40 27.33
N THR A 30 -8.42 -9.53 26.95
CA THR A 30 -8.39 -8.87 25.63
C THR A 30 -7.25 -7.84 25.54
N PHE A 31 -6.95 -7.12 26.63
CA PHE A 31 -5.81 -6.20 26.68
C PHE A 31 -4.48 -6.94 26.59
N ILE A 32 -4.36 -8.10 27.25
CA ILE A 32 -3.18 -8.95 27.16
C ILE A 32 -3.00 -9.47 25.72
N ALA A 33 -4.08 -9.92 25.08
CA ALA A 33 -4.07 -10.33 23.68
C ALA A 33 -3.65 -9.18 22.74
N LEU A 34 -4.17 -7.96 22.93
CA LEU A 34 -3.77 -6.79 22.15
C LEU A 34 -2.30 -6.40 22.36
N MET A 35 -1.81 -6.49 23.60
CA MET A 35 -0.41 -6.24 23.92
C MET A 35 0.51 -7.25 23.22
N THR A 36 0.19 -8.55 23.27
CA THR A 36 0.96 -9.59 22.56
C THR A 36 0.97 -9.36 21.04
N LEU A 37 -0.15 -8.94 20.45
CA LEU A 37 -0.23 -8.56 19.04
C LEU A 37 0.67 -7.36 18.68
N CYS A 38 0.85 -6.40 19.59
CA CYS A 38 1.76 -5.26 19.39
C CYS A 38 3.24 -5.65 19.48
N VAL A 39 3.56 -6.65 20.31
CA VAL A 39 4.94 -7.14 20.52
C VAL A 39 5.39 -8.10 19.41
N LEU A 40 4.46 -8.86 18.82
CA LEU A 40 4.73 -9.78 17.70
C LEU A 40 5.52 -9.17 16.52
N PRO A 41 5.15 -7.99 15.97
CA PRO A 41 5.90 -7.33 14.90
C PRO A 41 7.27 -6.78 15.33
N LEU A 42 7.52 -6.62 16.63
CA LEU A 42 8.84 -6.27 17.17
C LEU A 42 9.77 -7.48 17.23
N LEU A 43 9.21 -8.66 17.56
CA LEU A 43 9.97 -9.90 17.73
C LEU A 43 10.21 -10.66 16.42
N LYS A 44 9.23 -10.68 15.51
CA LYS A 44 9.29 -11.45 14.26
C LYS A 44 9.12 -10.55 13.04
N ARG A 45 9.85 -10.87 11.96
CA ARG A 45 9.62 -10.26 10.64
C ARG A 45 8.32 -10.81 10.06
N LEU A 46 7.22 -10.10 10.30
CA LEU A 46 5.92 -10.40 9.72
C LEU A 46 5.80 -9.80 8.32
N ASP A 47 5.10 -10.49 7.43
CA ASP A 47 4.72 -9.94 6.13
C ASP A 47 3.84 -8.69 6.28
N ALA A 48 3.94 -7.77 5.33
CA ALA A 48 3.20 -6.50 5.36
C ALA A 48 1.68 -6.72 5.44
N ARG A 49 1.15 -7.78 4.81
CA ARG A 49 -0.27 -8.16 4.89
C ARG A 49 -0.71 -8.46 6.32
N MET A 50 0.07 -9.25 7.05
CA MET A 50 -0.24 -9.60 8.43
C MET A 50 -0.19 -8.37 9.33
N ARG A 51 0.75 -7.45 9.09
CA ARG A 51 0.83 -6.19 9.85
C ARG A 51 -0.39 -5.30 9.63
N ILE A 52 -0.92 -5.21 8.40
CA ILE A 52 -2.17 -4.49 8.13
C ILE A 52 -3.33 -5.09 8.93
N VAL A 53 -3.45 -6.42 8.95
CA VAL A 53 -4.49 -7.13 9.71
C VAL A 53 -4.34 -6.88 11.22
N ILE A 54 -3.11 -6.92 11.74
CA ILE A 54 -2.82 -6.67 13.15
C ILE A 54 -3.18 -5.23 13.55
N TYR A 55 -2.75 -4.22 12.80
CA TYR A 55 -3.03 -2.83 13.19
C TYR A 55 -4.50 -2.44 13.01
N THR A 56 -5.19 -3.04 12.03
CA THR A 56 -6.64 -2.85 11.88
C THR A 56 -7.43 -3.52 13.00
N SER A 57 -7.05 -4.73 13.43
CA SER A 57 -7.68 -5.38 14.58
C SER A 57 -7.40 -4.61 15.87
N ILE A 58 -6.17 -4.11 16.07
CA ILE A 58 -5.83 -3.23 17.19
C ILE A 58 -6.67 -1.95 17.19
N MET A 59 -6.88 -1.31 16.03
CA MET A 59 -7.76 -0.14 15.96
C MET A 59 -9.19 -0.47 16.39
N LEU A 60 -9.76 -1.55 15.86
CA LEU A 60 -11.17 -1.88 16.05
C LEU A 60 -11.43 -2.43 17.46
N ILE A 61 -10.74 -3.52 17.80
CA ILE A 61 -10.88 -4.19 19.10
C ILE A 61 -10.35 -3.27 20.20
N GLY A 62 -9.23 -2.58 19.97
CA GLY A 62 -8.68 -1.63 20.94
C GLY A 62 -9.61 -0.45 21.20
N SER A 63 -10.27 0.12 20.18
CA SER A 63 -11.23 1.22 20.40
C SER A 63 -12.46 0.77 21.18
N LEU A 64 -12.89 -0.47 20.97
CA LEU A 64 -13.98 -1.09 21.72
C LEU A 64 -13.57 -1.33 23.18
N THR A 65 -12.41 -1.95 23.42
CA THR A 65 -11.97 -2.31 24.78
C THR A 65 -11.51 -1.09 25.58
N LEU A 66 -10.73 -0.16 24.99
CA LEU A 66 -10.43 1.12 25.65
C LEU A 66 -11.67 1.99 25.82
N GLY A 67 -12.74 1.77 25.05
CA GLY A 67 -14.01 2.48 25.25
C GLY A 67 -14.55 2.33 26.68
N TYR A 68 -14.27 1.20 27.34
CA TYR A 68 -14.65 0.97 28.74
C TYR A 68 -13.83 1.76 29.76
N VAL A 69 -12.58 2.12 29.42
CA VAL A 69 -11.65 2.79 30.34
C VAL A 69 -11.59 4.30 30.06
N ALA A 70 -11.43 4.66 28.79
CA ALA A 70 -11.21 6.03 28.32
C ALA A 70 -12.47 6.63 27.65
N GLY A 71 -13.55 5.87 27.48
CA GLY A 71 -14.77 6.38 26.85
C GLY A 71 -14.56 6.79 25.38
N PRO A 72 -15.19 7.88 24.91
CA PRO A 72 -15.19 8.27 23.51
C PRO A 72 -13.83 8.80 23.01
N VAL A 73 -12.88 9.10 23.90
CA VAL A 73 -11.53 9.56 23.50
C VAL A 73 -10.57 8.40 23.19
N SER A 74 -10.99 7.15 23.36
CA SER A 74 -10.16 5.97 23.04
C SER A 74 -9.55 5.96 21.63
N PRO A 75 -10.21 6.46 20.56
CA PRO A 75 -9.62 6.44 19.22
C PRO A 75 -8.41 7.38 19.10
N LEU A 76 -8.37 8.45 19.89
CA LEU A 76 -7.25 9.40 19.91
C LEU A 76 -6.00 8.81 20.56
N MET A 77 -6.17 7.91 21.54
CA MET A 77 -5.03 7.20 22.15
C MET A 77 -4.40 6.18 21.21
N LEU A 78 -5.16 5.75 20.20
CA LEU A 78 -4.79 4.74 19.22
C LEU A 78 -4.15 5.34 17.94
N LEU A 79 -4.01 6.66 17.87
CA LEU A 79 -3.37 7.39 16.76
C LEU A 79 -2.01 6.81 16.32
N PRO A 80 -1.13 6.32 17.22
CA PRO A 80 0.13 5.70 16.82
C PRO A 80 -0.04 4.45 15.94
N ALA A 81 -1.10 3.66 16.09
CA ALA A 81 -1.30 2.52 15.20
C ALA A 81 -1.85 2.92 13.82
N VAL A 82 -2.37 4.15 13.64
CA VAL A 82 -2.61 4.71 12.30
C VAL A 82 -1.29 4.95 11.58
N VAL A 83 -0.27 5.43 12.29
CA VAL A 83 1.09 5.60 11.73
C VAL A 83 1.68 4.23 11.36
N CYS A 84 1.55 3.23 12.23
CA CYS A 84 1.99 1.87 11.92
C CYS A 84 1.25 1.24 10.75
N LEU A 85 -0.05 1.51 10.61
CA LEU A 85 -0.86 1.07 9.48
C LEU A 85 -0.39 1.72 8.17
N ASP A 86 -0.09 3.02 8.19
CA ASP A 86 0.45 3.72 7.02
C ASP A 86 1.79 3.12 6.59
N GLU A 87 2.69 2.84 7.53
CA GLU A 87 3.95 2.14 7.22
C GLU A 87 3.71 0.75 6.63
N ALA A 88 2.78 -0.03 7.19
CA ALA A 88 2.45 -1.36 6.70
C ALA A 88 1.84 -1.31 5.29
N LEU A 89 1.01 -0.30 4.99
CA LEU A 89 0.46 -0.06 3.66
C LEU A 89 1.56 0.31 2.66
N ARG A 90 2.49 1.18 3.05
CA ARG A 90 3.63 1.56 2.20
C ARG A 90 4.55 0.38 1.89
N GLU A 91 4.82 -0.48 2.87
CA GLU A 91 5.59 -1.71 2.67
C GLU A 91 4.84 -2.71 1.76
N HIS A 92 3.51 -2.69 1.73
CA HIS A 92 2.70 -3.54 0.86
C HIS A 92 2.54 -3.00 -0.58
N ALA A 93 2.82 -1.72 -0.83
CA ALA A 93 2.70 -1.06 -2.14
C ALA A 93 3.30 -1.85 -3.31
N PRO A 94 4.58 -2.27 -3.29
CA PRO A 94 5.21 -2.94 -4.42
C PRO A 94 4.66 -4.35 -4.68
N GLN A 95 4.04 -4.98 -3.69
CA GLN A 95 3.46 -6.33 -3.82
C GLN A 95 2.02 -6.30 -4.31
N SER A 96 1.32 -5.18 -4.13
CA SER A 96 -0.10 -5.06 -4.45
C SER A 96 -0.39 -4.76 -5.93
N LEU A 97 0.64 -4.46 -6.73
CA LEU A 97 0.56 -4.09 -8.15
C LEU A 97 -0.27 -5.09 -8.98
N SER A 98 -1.50 -4.72 -9.30
CA SER A 98 -2.43 -5.50 -10.12
C SER A 98 -2.66 -4.81 -11.48
N TRP A 99 -2.96 -5.59 -12.52
CA TRP A 99 -3.25 -5.06 -13.87
C TRP A 99 -4.62 -4.39 -14.01
N ARG A 100 -5.37 -4.23 -12.91
CA ARG A 100 -6.66 -3.53 -12.89
C ARG A 100 -6.47 -2.09 -12.42
N ILE A 101 -6.84 -1.15 -13.27
CA ILE A 101 -6.88 0.27 -12.96
C ILE A 101 -7.93 0.50 -11.85
N GLY A 102 -7.60 1.34 -10.87
CA GLY A 102 -8.52 1.72 -9.78
C GLY A 102 -8.03 1.39 -8.37
N ALA A 103 -8.97 1.32 -7.43
CA ALA A 103 -8.70 1.06 -6.01
C ALA A 103 -8.11 -0.34 -5.77
N THR A 104 -7.09 -0.41 -4.92
CA THR A 104 -6.42 -1.66 -4.55
C THR A 104 -7.38 -2.61 -3.80
N SER A 105 -7.16 -3.92 -3.90
CA SER A 105 -7.97 -4.90 -3.16
C SER A 105 -7.87 -4.69 -1.65
N THR A 106 -6.71 -4.23 -1.16
CA THR A 106 -6.49 -3.87 0.24
C THR A 106 -7.32 -2.65 0.65
N LEU A 107 -7.36 -1.58 -0.16
CA LEU A 107 -8.22 -0.42 0.13
C LEU A 107 -9.70 -0.82 0.16
N LYS A 108 -10.16 -1.63 -0.81
CA LYS A 108 -11.55 -2.11 -0.82
C LYS A 108 -11.89 -2.93 0.42
N ALA A 109 -10.99 -3.84 0.82
CA ALA A 109 -11.16 -4.64 2.02
C ALA A 109 -11.15 -3.79 3.30
N LEU A 110 -10.28 -2.78 3.38
CA LEU A 110 -10.24 -1.85 4.51
C LEU A 110 -11.53 -1.03 4.60
N LEU A 111 -11.96 -0.43 3.48
CA LEU A 111 -13.22 0.30 3.40
C LEU A 111 -14.39 -0.57 3.83
N SER A 112 -14.51 -1.79 3.30
CA SER A 112 -15.59 -2.70 3.68
C SER A 112 -15.54 -3.08 5.16
N THR A 113 -14.34 -3.29 5.71
CA THR A 113 -14.20 -3.65 7.12
C THR A 113 -14.64 -2.51 8.04
N PHE A 114 -14.23 -1.27 7.75
CA PHE A 114 -14.62 -0.12 8.56
C PHE A 114 -16.10 0.27 8.38
N THR A 115 -16.68 0.10 7.18
CA THR A 115 -18.13 0.33 6.99
C THR A 115 -18.97 -0.72 7.73
N ILE A 116 -18.58 -1.99 7.68
CA ILE A 116 -19.24 -3.05 8.45
C ILE A 116 -19.14 -2.76 9.94
N MET A 117 -17.95 -2.39 10.44
CA MET A 117 -17.76 -2.07 11.85
C MET A 117 -18.52 -0.84 12.31
N LEU A 118 -18.67 0.17 11.44
CA LEU A 118 -19.53 1.32 11.73
C LEU A 118 -21.00 0.90 11.86
N LEU A 119 -21.46 -0.03 11.01
CA LEU A 119 -22.82 -0.57 11.08
C LEU A 119 -23.02 -1.43 12.34
N VAL A 120 -21.99 -2.17 12.76
CA VAL A 120 -21.98 -2.97 14.01
C VAL A 120 -21.89 -2.06 15.25
N ALA A 121 -21.33 -0.87 15.15
CA ALA A 121 -21.27 0.06 16.28
C ALA A 121 -22.67 0.51 16.74
N ALA A 122 -23.65 0.58 15.84
CA ALA A 122 -25.03 0.96 16.15
C ALA A 122 -25.72 0.00 17.15
N PRO A 123 -25.83 -1.33 16.89
CA PRO A 123 -26.42 -2.25 17.86
C PRO A 123 -25.61 -2.37 19.15
N LEU A 124 -24.27 -2.19 19.09
CA LEU A 124 -23.43 -2.22 20.28
C LEU A 124 -23.52 -0.93 21.12
N SER A 125 -24.17 0.12 20.63
CA SER A 125 -24.28 1.44 21.28
C SER A 125 -22.94 1.97 21.80
N SER A 126 -21.84 1.65 21.11
CA SER A 126 -20.48 1.99 21.54
C SER A 126 -19.97 3.22 20.77
N PRO A 127 -19.99 4.42 21.39
CA PRO A 127 -19.59 5.64 20.70
C PRO A 127 -18.11 5.63 20.30
N SER A 128 -17.26 4.94 21.08
CA SER A 128 -15.84 4.80 20.77
C SER A 128 -15.58 4.07 19.44
N LEU A 129 -16.29 2.96 19.20
CA LEU A 129 -16.15 2.19 17.96
C LEU A 129 -16.70 2.96 16.75
N ALA A 130 -17.82 3.67 16.93
CA ALA A 130 -18.40 4.53 15.90
C ALA A 130 -17.44 5.65 15.49
N VAL A 131 -16.85 6.34 16.47
CA VAL A 131 -15.87 7.42 16.21
C VAL A 131 -14.61 6.86 15.57
N ALA A 132 -14.06 5.74 16.05
CA ALA A 132 -12.86 5.13 15.46
C ALA A 132 -13.07 4.72 14.00
N SER A 133 -14.16 4.01 13.71
CA SER A 133 -14.49 3.57 12.34
C SER A 133 -14.75 4.75 11.41
N ALA A 134 -15.46 5.79 11.87
CA ALA A 134 -15.68 7.02 11.11
C ALA A 134 -14.36 7.77 10.80
N LEU A 135 -13.50 7.96 11.80
CA LEU A 135 -12.19 8.60 11.61
C LEU A 135 -11.31 7.82 10.63
N MET A 136 -11.29 6.49 10.73
CA MET A 136 -10.53 5.64 9.82
C MET A 136 -11.08 5.68 8.39
N LEU A 137 -12.41 5.74 8.20
CA LEU A 137 -13.01 5.93 6.87
C LEU A 137 -12.59 7.26 6.26
N VAL A 138 -12.69 8.35 7.02
CA VAL A 138 -12.27 9.69 6.57
C VAL A 138 -10.79 9.69 6.21
N TYR A 139 -9.94 9.09 7.05
CA TYR A 139 -8.51 8.94 6.80
C TYR A 139 -8.22 8.17 5.50
N LEU A 140 -8.86 7.02 5.29
CA LEU A 140 -8.68 6.21 4.08
C LEU A 140 -9.14 6.93 2.82
N ILE A 141 -10.28 7.61 2.86
CA ILE A 141 -10.80 8.39 1.73
C ILE A 141 -9.85 9.55 1.42
N MET A 142 -9.39 10.29 2.44
CA MET A 142 -8.45 11.39 2.25
C MET A 142 -7.13 10.90 1.65
N MET A 143 -6.58 9.79 2.16
CA MET A 143 -5.35 9.21 1.62
C MET A 143 -5.54 8.66 0.22
N TYR A 144 -6.70 8.06 -0.10
CA TYR A 144 -7.02 7.63 -1.46
C TYR A 144 -7.07 8.82 -2.43
N VAL A 145 -7.80 9.88 -2.09
CA VAL A 145 -7.89 11.09 -2.92
C VAL A 145 -6.52 11.75 -3.08
N ARG A 146 -5.73 11.83 -2.01
CA ARG A 146 -4.35 12.34 -2.07
C ARG A 146 -3.49 11.47 -3.01
N SER A 147 -3.59 10.15 -2.91
CA SER A 147 -2.83 9.23 -3.76
C SER A 147 -3.19 9.39 -5.25
N LEU A 148 -4.47 9.61 -5.56
CA LEU A 148 -4.92 9.88 -6.92
C LEU A 148 -4.40 11.21 -7.46
N ARG A 149 -4.45 12.28 -6.66
CA ARG A 149 -3.92 13.60 -7.07
C ARG A 149 -2.42 13.52 -7.36
N LEU A 150 -1.68 12.83 -6.49
CA LEU A 150 -0.24 12.61 -6.67
C LEU A 150 0.03 11.80 -7.95
N LEU A 151 -0.69 10.70 -8.18
CA LEU A 151 -0.55 9.91 -9.42
C LEU A 151 -0.89 10.68 -10.68
N ARG A 152 -1.91 11.54 -10.63
CA ARG A 152 -2.28 12.38 -11.78
C ARG A 152 -1.22 13.44 -12.08
N SER A 153 -0.49 13.89 -11.06
CA SER A 153 0.61 14.86 -11.22
C SER A 153 1.94 14.22 -11.62
N THR A 154 2.09 12.90 -11.52
CA THR A 154 3.31 12.20 -11.95
C THR A 154 3.23 11.89 -13.44
N ALA A 155 4.15 12.45 -14.21
CA ALA A 155 4.40 12.05 -15.59
C ALA A 155 5.63 11.12 -15.63
N ILE A 156 5.58 10.10 -16.49
CA ILE A 156 6.75 9.29 -16.80
C ILE A 156 7.17 9.67 -18.22
N GLU A 157 8.36 10.26 -18.31
CA GLU A 157 9.00 10.47 -19.59
C GLU A 157 9.79 9.22 -19.94
N ALA A 158 9.54 8.69 -21.13
CA ALA A 158 10.25 7.54 -21.67
C ALA A 158 11.00 7.98 -22.92
N ASP A 159 12.29 7.68 -22.99
CA ASP A 159 13.00 7.76 -24.25
C ASP A 159 12.40 6.74 -25.22
N LYS A 160 12.15 7.19 -26.45
CA LYS A 160 11.69 6.34 -27.55
C LYS A 160 12.89 5.75 -28.27
N PRO A 161 13.31 4.50 -28.00
CA PRO A 161 14.33 3.86 -28.81
C PRO A 161 13.72 3.49 -30.18
N VAL A 162 14.46 3.78 -31.25
CA VAL A 162 14.10 3.35 -32.62
C VAL A 162 14.90 2.09 -32.94
N VAL A 163 14.21 0.99 -33.29
CA VAL A 163 14.85 -0.31 -33.46
C VAL A 163 14.28 -1.04 -34.67
N ARG A 164 15.13 -1.30 -35.66
CA ARG A 164 14.78 -2.13 -36.82
C ARG A 164 15.23 -3.56 -36.57
N VAL A 165 14.29 -4.49 -36.53
CA VAL A 165 14.55 -5.92 -36.27
C VAL A 165 13.96 -6.74 -37.41
N VAL A 166 14.74 -7.66 -37.96
CA VAL A 166 14.29 -8.60 -38.99
C VAL A 166 13.67 -9.82 -38.31
N ALA A 167 12.65 -10.42 -38.94
CA ALA A 167 11.95 -11.58 -38.39
C ALA A 167 12.93 -12.74 -38.11
N GLY A 168 12.83 -13.31 -36.90
CA GLY A 168 13.68 -14.43 -36.47
C GLY A 168 15.01 -14.04 -35.81
N GLU A 169 15.44 -12.79 -35.93
CA GLU A 169 16.61 -12.28 -35.21
C GLU A 169 16.25 -11.77 -33.80
N GLU A 170 17.19 -11.89 -32.88
CA GLU A 170 17.09 -11.31 -31.54
C GLU A 170 17.77 -9.93 -31.53
N ALA A 171 17.03 -8.91 -31.10
CA ALA A 171 17.57 -7.57 -30.90
C ALA A 171 17.36 -7.12 -29.46
N SER A 172 18.40 -6.54 -28.87
CA SER A 172 18.34 -5.97 -27.51
C SER A 172 18.60 -4.47 -27.56
N THR A 173 17.77 -3.70 -26.86
CA THR A 173 17.88 -2.25 -26.79
C THR A 173 17.66 -1.74 -25.38
N PHE A 174 18.16 -0.54 -25.12
CA PHE A 174 17.99 0.12 -23.84
C PHE A 174 17.09 1.36 -23.98
N SER A 175 16.09 1.48 -23.11
CA SER A 175 15.25 2.68 -23.00
C SER A 175 15.39 3.25 -21.60
N ARG A 176 15.47 4.58 -21.48
CA ARG A 176 15.47 5.25 -20.18
C ARG A 176 14.08 5.71 -19.81
N LEU A 177 13.62 5.29 -18.63
CA LEU A 177 12.46 5.87 -17.98
C LEU A 177 12.88 6.89 -16.95
N ARG A 178 12.41 8.13 -17.10
CA ARG A 178 12.60 9.22 -16.15
C ARG A 178 11.28 9.54 -15.46
N LEU A 179 11.32 9.59 -14.14
CA LEU A 179 10.17 10.04 -13.35
C LEU A 179 10.17 11.57 -13.27
N VAL A 180 9.16 12.19 -13.88
CA VAL A 180 8.86 13.62 -13.75
C VAL A 180 7.72 13.77 -12.74
N GLY A 181 8.09 13.74 -11.47
CA GLY A 181 7.14 13.80 -10.38
C GLY A 181 7.83 13.94 -9.02
N SER A 182 7.06 14.40 -8.03
CA SER A 182 7.57 14.67 -6.68
C SER A 182 7.49 13.47 -5.72
N CYS A 183 6.87 12.37 -6.14
CA CYS A 183 6.60 11.21 -5.28
C CYS A 183 7.32 9.96 -5.77
N GLN A 184 7.75 9.11 -4.84
CA GLN A 184 8.28 7.79 -5.16
C GLN A 184 7.16 6.90 -5.74
N VAL A 185 7.45 6.27 -6.87
CA VAL A 185 6.52 5.45 -7.63
C VAL A 185 7.06 4.03 -7.76
N HIS A 186 6.18 3.05 -7.63
CA HIS A 186 6.46 1.67 -8.03
C HIS A 186 5.88 1.42 -9.41
N VAL A 187 6.74 0.99 -10.32
CA VAL A 187 6.41 0.75 -11.72
C VAL A 187 6.39 -0.75 -11.98
N ARG A 188 5.36 -1.20 -12.71
CA ARG A 188 5.29 -2.55 -13.28
C ARG A 188 5.20 -2.43 -14.79
N LEU A 189 6.13 -3.08 -15.48
CA LEU A 189 6.21 -3.08 -16.93
C LEU A 189 5.66 -4.41 -17.45
N ARG A 190 4.89 -4.34 -18.54
CA ARG A 190 4.46 -5.52 -19.27
C ARG A 190 4.65 -5.34 -20.76
N PRO A 191 5.27 -6.31 -21.43
CA PRO A 191 5.30 -6.30 -22.87
C PRO A 191 3.89 -6.53 -23.41
N SER A 192 3.47 -5.72 -24.38
CA SER A 192 2.19 -5.92 -25.09
C SER A 192 2.18 -7.21 -25.92
N GLN A 193 3.36 -7.71 -26.27
CA GLN A 193 3.55 -8.84 -27.18
C GLN A 193 4.30 -9.99 -26.49
N PRO A 194 3.98 -11.26 -26.81
CA PRO A 194 4.60 -12.42 -26.17
C PRO A 194 6.05 -12.67 -26.62
N TRP A 195 6.46 -12.10 -27.74
CA TRP A 195 7.80 -12.20 -28.31
C TRP A 195 8.75 -11.07 -27.86
N MET A 196 8.32 -10.28 -26.88
CA MET A 196 9.08 -9.17 -26.31
C MET A 196 9.32 -9.42 -24.82
N GLU A 197 10.55 -9.22 -24.37
CA GLU A 197 10.95 -9.31 -22.97
C GLU A 197 11.45 -7.95 -22.48
N VAL A 198 11.05 -7.59 -21.26
CA VAL A 198 11.44 -6.32 -20.64
C VAL A 198 12.00 -6.60 -19.25
N SER A 199 13.22 -6.14 -19.01
CA SER A 199 13.88 -6.20 -17.71
C SER A 199 14.35 -4.81 -17.25
N PRO A 200 14.12 -4.43 -15.99
CA PRO A 200 13.38 -5.16 -14.95
C PRO A 200 11.85 -5.04 -15.10
N THR A 201 11.10 -6.11 -14.81
CA THR A 201 9.62 -6.11 -14.86
C THR A 201 8.97 -5.28 -13.76
N ARG A 202 9.69 -5.07 -12.65
CA ARG A 202 9.26 -4.26 -11.51
C ARG A 202 10.42 -3.39 -11.06
N ALA A 203 10.13 -2.11 -10.83
CA ALA A 203 11.13 -1.18 -10.34
C ALA A 203 10.49 -0.14 -9.42
N THR A 204 11.33 0.46 -8.59
CA THR A 204 10.94 1.57 -7.72
C THR A 204 11.73 2.79 -8.15
N LEU A 205 11.04 3.84 -8.61
CA LEU A 205 11.65 5.07 -9.09
C LEU A 205 11.45 6.17 -8.06
N ARG A 206 12.54 6.82 -7.66
CA ARG A 206 12.49 8.06 -6.87
C ARG A 206 12.42 9.29 -7.78
N PRO A 207 11.94 10.43 -7.26
CA PRO A 207 11.96 11.70 -7.99
C PRO A 207 13.36 12.01 -8.54
N GLY A 208 13.46 12.27 -9.84
CA GLY A 208 14.74 12.58 -10.51
C GLY A 208 15.63 11.37 -10.81
N GLU A 209 15.24 10.17 -10.40
CA GLU A 209 15.94 8.94 -10.74
C GLU A 209 15.56 8.47 -12.16
N HIS A 210 16.47 7.75 -12.81
CA HIS A 210 16.27 7.16 -14.13
C HIS A 210 16.41 5.65 -14.02
N LEU A 211 15.60 4.93 -14.77
CA LEU A 211 15.66 3.48 -14.85
C LEU A 211 16.01 3.09 -16.28
N ASP A 212 17.15 2.44 -16.44
CA ASP A 212 17.52 1.81 -17.71
C ASP A 212 16.73 0.50 -17.85
N LEU A 213 15.94 0.42 -18.92
CA LEU A 213 15.17 -0.76 -19.32
C LEU A 213 15.91 -1.50 -20.42
N ALA A 214 16.24 -2.76 -20.20
CA ALA A 214 16.68 -3.65 -21.27
C ALA A 214 15.45 -4.33 -21.89
N ILE A 215 15.26 -4.11 -23.18
CA ILE A 215 14.16 -4.64 -23.99
C ILE A 215 14.77 -5.61 -25.01
N SER A 216 14.38 -6.88 -24.93
CA SER A 216 14.75 -7.91 -25.90
C SER A 216 13.56 -8.23 -26.80
N LEU A 217 13.79 -8.28 -28.11
CA LEU A 217 12.78 -8.46 -29.15
C LEU A 217 13.15 -9.68 -30.00
N LYS A 218 12.20 -10.60 -30.18
CA LYS A 218 12.34 -11.74 -31.09
C LYS A 218 11.11 -11.88 -32.00
N PRO A 219 10.90 -10.94 -32.94
CA PRO A 219 9.66 -10.86 -33.70
C PRO A 219 9.44 -12.09 -34.61
N PRO A 220 8.22 -12.65 -34.65
CA PRO A 220 7.84 -13.64 -35.65
C PRO A 220 7.70 -13.00 -37.05
N LEU A 221 7.62 -13.83 -38.09
CA LEU A 221 7.41 -13.40 -39.49
C LEU A 221 6.19 -12.48 -39.69
N ALA A 222 5.17 -12.59 -38.83
CA ALA A 222 3.97 -11.75 -38.85
C ALA A 222 3.89 -10.82 -37.61
N ALA A 223 5.00 -10.14 -37.28
CA ALA A 223 5.01 -9.21 -36.16
C ALA A 223 4.31 -7.88 -36.51
N PRO A 224 3.48 -7.32 -35.61
CA PRO A 224 2.92 -5.99 -35.79
C PRO A 224 4.01 -4.90 -35.67
N ILE A 225 3.85 -3.84 -36.46
CA ILE A 225 4.72 -2.66 -36.43
C ILE A 225 4.37 -1.82 -35.19
N GLY A 226 5.39 -1.33 -34.49
CA GLY A 226 5.25 -0.46 -33.32
C GLY A 226 4.80 -1.17 -32.04
N PRO A 227 5.54 -2.20 -31.55
CA PRO A 227 5.22 -2.85 -30.28
C PRO A 227 5.30 -1.86 -29.13
N LYS A 228 4.52 -2.14 -28.08
CA LYS A 228 4.26 -1.21 -26.99
C LYS A 228 4.59 -1.82 -25.64
N VAL A 229 5.14 -1.05 -24.71
CA VAL A 229 5.30 -1.49 -23.31
C VAL A 229 4.26 -0.80 -22.45
N ASP A 230 3.40 -1.58 -21.80
CA ASP A 230 2.41 -1.06 -20.88
C ASP A 230 3.06 -0.76 -19.53
N VAL A 231 2.88 0.47 -19.06
CA VAL A 231 3.46 0.97 -17.80
C VAL A 231 2.35 1.21 -16.78
N LEU A 232 2.35 0.39 -15.73
CA LEU A 232 1.49 0.58 -14.56
C LEU A 232 2.27 1.22 -13.42
N VAL A 233 1.61 2.17 -12.76
CA VAL A 233 2.20 3.02 -11.75
C VAL A 233 1.36 2.97 -10.49
N THR A 234 2.01 2.81 -9.34
CA THR A 234 1.39 3.04 -8.03
C THR A 234 2.26 3.92 -7.15
N CYS A 235 1.63 4.72 -6.29
CA CYS A 235 2.35 5.56 -5.34
C CYS A 235 2.92 4.71 -4.21
N SER A 236 3.89 5.25 -3.51
CA SER A 236 4.38 4.74 -2.22
C SER A 236 3.27 4.38 -1.21
N ILE A 237 2.07 4.97 -1.28
CA ILE A 237 0.97 4.74 -0.33
C ILE A 237 0.07 3.54 -0.71
N ALA A 238 0.28 2.85 -1.84
CA ALA A 238 -0.43 1.60 -2.20
C ALA A 238 -1.97 1.65 -2.33
N LEU A 239 -2.59 2.84 -2.46
CA LEU A 239 -4.05 2.97 -2.41
C LEU A 239 -4.73 3.08 -3.79
N ALA A 240 -3.99 3.48 -4.83
CA ALA A 240 -4.51 3.62 -6.18
C ALA A 240 -3.52 3.13 -7.23
N PHE A 241 -4.07 2.59 -8.33
CA PHE A 241 -3.35 2.27 -9.56
C PHE A 241 -3.77 3.21 -10.68
N LEU A 242 -2.78 3.72 -11.42
CA LEU A 242 -3.01 4.44 -12.66
C LEU A 242 -2.17 3.79 -13.76
N ALA A 243 -2.78 3.54 -14.91
CA ALA A 243 -2.03 3.26 -16.13
C ALA A 243 -1.55 4.61 -16.67
N VAL A 244 -0.24 4.83 -16.64
CA VAL A 244 0.34 6.15 -17.00
C VAL A 244 0.73 6.20 -18.47
N GLY A 245 0.91 5.06 -19.13
CA GLY A 245 1.08 5.10 -20.57
C GLY A 245 1.58 3.82 -21.18
N VAL A 246 1.70 3.94 -22.49
CA VAL A 246 2.21 2.98 -23.44
C VAL A 246 3.49 3.59 -23.96
N VAL A 247 4.65 2.96 -23.76
CA VAL A 247 5.89 3.39 -24.41
C VAL A 247 5.89 2.81 -25.82
N PRO A 248 5.71 3.62 -26.88
CA PRO A 248 5.83 3.13 -28.24
C PRO A 248 7.31 2.88 -28.54
N LEU A 249 7.60 1.71 -29.08
CA LEU A 249 8.85 1.43 -29.78
C LEU A 249 8.60 1.74 -31.26
N GLU A 250 9.43 2.57 -31.88
CA GLU A 250 9.33 2.96 -33.30
C GLU A 250 10.38 2.22 -34.16
#